data_AF-A0A925S028-F1
#
_entry.id   AF-A0A925S028-F1
#
_cell.length_a   1.000
_cell.length_b   1.000
_cell.length_c   1.000
_cell.angle_alpha   90.00
_cell.angle_beta   90.00
_cell.angle_gamma   90.00
#
_symmetry.space_group_name_H-M   'P 1'
#
loop_
_entity.id
_entity.type
_entity.pdbx_description
1 polymer ?
#
loop_
_entity_poly.entity_id
_entity_poly.type
_entity_poly.pdbx_seq_one_letter_code
_entity_poly.pdbx_strand_id
1 'polypeptide(L)' 'PQENYAALSPGQLASRLKALEQQMYQHARDLEFEEAARVRDQIRQLKDAALVS' A
#
# COMPACT_ATOMS: atom_id res chain seq x y z
N PRO A 1 11.21 -4.10 -9.10
CA PRO A 1 11.69 -3.13 -8.09
C PRO A 1 11.01 -3.41 -6.74
N GLN A 2 11.77 -3.90 -5.76
CA GLN A 2 11.28 -3.96 -4.37
C GLN A 2 11.31 -2.53 -3.84
N GLU A 3 10.14 -1.91 -3.62
CA GLU A 3 10.08 -0.58 -3.02
C GLU A 3 10.65 -0.67 -1.60
N ASN A 4 11.75 0.05 -1.35
CA ASN A 4 12.41 0.02 -0.05
C ASN A 4 11.67 0.91 0.94
N TYR A 5 10.61 0.36 1.54
CA TYR A 5 9.74 1.07 2.47
C TYR A 5 10.43 1.47 3.77
N ALA A 6 11.53 0.80 4.14
CA ALA A 6 12.31 1.10 5.35
C ALA A 6 13.05 2.44 5.30
N ALA A 7 13.20 3.04 4.11
CA ALA A 7 13.85 4.35 3.94
C ALA A 7 12.87 5.54 3.97
N LEU A 8 11.56 5.30 4.10
CA LEU A 8 10.54 6.35 4.10
C LEU A 8 10.32 6.90 5.51
N SER A 9 10.16 8.23 5.61
CA SER A 9 9.70 8.85 6.86
C SER A 9 8.26 8.45 7.19
N PRO A 10 7.83 8.52 8.46
CA PRO A 10 6.46 8.21 8.86
C PRO A 10 5.38 8.97 8.06
N GLY A 11 5.62 10.24 7.70
CA GLY A 11 4.71 11.03 6.88
C GLY A 11 4.61 10.57 5.43
N GLN A 12 5.72 10.09 4.86
CA GLN A 12 5.73 9.51 3.50
C GLN A 12 5.04 8.14 3.49
N LEU A 13 5.26 7.32 4.52
CA LEU A 13 4.56 6.04 4.71
C LEU A 13 3.05 6.25 4.78
N ALA A 14 2.59 7.19 5.61
CA ALA A 14 1.16 7.50 5.74
C ALA A 14 0.55 7.99 4.42
N SER A 15 1.25 8.85 3.68
CA SER A 15 0.79 9.36 2.39
C SER A 15 0.70 8.26 1.33
N ARG A 16 1.70 7.38 1.29
CA ARG A 16 1.73 6.24 0.37
C ARG A 16 0.64 5.22 0.70
N LEU A 17 0.43 4.96 2.00
CA LEU A 17 -0.63 4.07 2.48
C LEU A 17 -2.00 4.56 2.01
N LYS A 18 -2.30 5.85 2.21
CA LYS A 18 -3.57 6.46 1.77
C LYS A 18 -3.76 6.36 0.25
N ALA A 19 -2.70 6.56 -0.53
CA ALA A 19 -2.77 6.43 -1.98
C ALA A 19 -3.09 4.99 -2.43
N LEU A 20 -2.45 3.99 -1.80
CA LEU A 20 -2.71 2.58 -2.08
C LEU A 20 -4.13 2.17 -1.64
N GLU A 21 -4.61 2.64 -0.48
CA GLU A 21 -5.98 2.39 -0.04
C GLU A 21 -7.00 2.94 -1.06
N GLN A 22 -6.80 4.17 -1.54
CA GLN A 22 -7.66 4.75 -2.56
C GLN A 22 -7.63 3.96 -3.88
N GLN A 23 -6.45 3.51 -4.31
CA GLN A 23 -6.30 2.68 -5.51
C GLN A 23 -7.00 1.32 -5.35
N MET A 24 -6.83 0.65 -4.21
CA MET A 24 -7.51 -0.62 -3.90
C MET A 24 -9.03 -0.46 -3.96
N TYR A 25 -9.57 0.60 -3.37
CA TYR A 25 -11.01 0.88 -3.41
C TYR A 25 -11.51 1.17 -4.83
N GLN A 26 -10.71 1.82 -5.67
CA GLN A 26 -11.07 2.04 -7.06
C GLN A 26 -11.17 0.71 -7.83
N HIS A 27 -10.13 -0.14 -7.75
CA HIS A 27 -10.15 -1.47 -8.36
C HIS A 27 -11.34 -2.31 -7.86
N ALA A 28 -11.64 -2.27 -6.56
CA ALA A 28 -12.78 -2.99 -6.01
C ALA A 28 -14.14 -2.48 -6.54
N ARG A 29 -14.28 -1.16 -6.77
CA ARG A 29 -15.49 -0.56 -7.38
C ARG A 29 -15.64 -0.95 -8.84
N ASP A 30 -14.52 -1.04 -9.56
CA ASP A 30 -14.48 -1.41 -10.97
C ASP A 30 -14.55 -2.94 -11.18
N LEU A 31 -14.74 -3.70 -10.10
CA LEU A 31 -14.79 -5.18 -10.07
C LEU A 31 -13.47 -5.86 -10.47
N GLU A 32 -12.35 -5.12 -10.39
CA GLU A 32 -10.99 -5.58 -10.65
C GLU A 32 -10.38 -6.24 -9.39
N PHE A 33 -10.98 -7.34 -8.94
CA PHE A 33 -10.64 -7.94 -7.65
C PHE A 33 -9.19 -8.44 -7.55
N GLU A 34 -8.59 -8.90 -8.66
CA GLU A 34 -7.19 -9.33 -8.67
C GLU A 34 -6.24 -8.16 -8.43
N GLU A 35 -6.48 -7.00 -9.06
CA GLU A 35 -5.68 -5.81 -8.83
C GLU A 35 -5.90 -5.26 -7.42
N ALA A 36 -7.15 -5.25 -6.94
CA ALA A 36 -7.45 -4.89 -5.55
C ALA A 36 -6.72 -5.79 -4.55
N ALA A 37 -6.62 -7.10 -4.82
CA ALA A 37 -5.87 -8.03 -3.98
C ALA A 37 -4.36 -7.73 -3.98
N ARG A 38 -3.77 -7.43 -5.15
CA ARG A 38 -2.36 -7.04 -5.23
C ARG A 38 -2.07 -5.76 -4.45
N VAL A 39 -2.94 -4.75 -4.55
CA VAL A 39 -2.77 -3.49 -3.80
C VAL A 39 -2.93 -3.71 -2.30
N ARG A 40 -3.85 -4.57 -1.87
CA ARG A 40 -3.98 -4.97 -0.45
C ARG A 40 -2.69 -5.61 0.08
N ASP A 41 -2.05 -6.45 -0.72
CA ASP A 41 -0.80 -7.10 -0.31
C ASP A 41 0.35 -6.09 -0.21
N GLN A 42 0.40 -5.08 -1.10
CA GLN A 42 1.33 -3.95 -0.99
C GLN A 42 1.08 -3.09 0.27
N ILE A 43 -0.19 -2.81 0.60
CA ILE A 43 -0.57 -2.12 1.83
C ILE A 43 -0.04 -2.87 3.06
N ARG A 44 -0.15 -4.20 3.06
CA ARG A 44 0.33 -5.04 4.16
C ARG A 44 1.85 -4.95 4.32
N GLN A 45 2.59 -5.06 3.21
CA GLN A 45 4.05 -4.91 3.22
C GLN A 45 4.50 -3.55 3.75
N LEU A 46 3.78 -2.48 3.37
CA LEU A 46 4.06 -1.12 3.85
C LEU A 46 3.81 -0.97 5.35
N LYS A 47 2.72 -1.55 5.87
CA LYS A 47 2.39 -1.55 7.31
C LYS A 47 3.41 -2.35 8.11
N ASP A 48 3.82 -3.51 7.61
CA ASP A 48 4.81 -4.35 8.26
C ASP A 48 6.18 -3.64 8.31
N ALA A 49 6.58 -2.96 7.23
CA ALA A 49 7.80 -2.16 7.21
C ALA A 49 7.77 -0.99 8.21
N ALA A 50 6.60 -0.36 8.40
CA ALA A 50 6.42 0.74 9.35
C ALA A 50 6.43 0.30 10.83
N LEU A 51 6.14 -0.98 11.11
CA LEU A 51 6.16 -1.55 12.46
C LEU A 51 7.57 -1.98 12.90
N VAL A 52 8.46 -2.21 11.93
CA VAL A 52 9.83 -2.71 12.16
C VAL A 52 10.87 -1.57 12.18
N SER A 53 10.47 -0.35 11.80
CA SER A 53 11.31 0.87 11.76
C SER A 53 11.35 1.64 13.07
#